data_AF-A0A4U5NXD2-F1
#
_entry.id   AF-A0A4U5NXD2-F1
#
_cell.length_a   1.000
_cell.length_b   1.000
_cell.length_c   1.000
_cell.angle_alpha   90.00
_cell.angle_beta   90.00
_cell.angle_gamma   90.00
#
_symmetry.space_group_name_H-M   'P 1'
#
loop_
_entity.id
_entity.type
_entity.pdbx_description
1 polymer ?
#
loop_
_entity_poly.entity_id
_entity_poly.type
_entity_poly.pdbx_seq_one_letter_code
_entity_poly.pdbx_strand_id
1 'polypeptide(L)'
;MRRMKHPVTAIVCSPALRCIQTAQEIMRDIGVPGLSVRIEPGLFDWTKWYAACPNFMTDEEIEEAGVKIQSEYTPIMTRQQLQLLRGETKHDYYRRAQDVIARILTITHNTILVIGHAITLDASVRPLLGLPKDIPAFRQLDRLADLYPYCAAVVLDQTEDGGQWVVGSPLLPTTSADASTKHDTKFLLRS
;
A
#
# COMPACT_ATOMS: atom_id res chain seq x y z
N MET A 1 10.44 25.14 0.52
CA MET A 1 10.07 23.72 0.46
C MET A 1 10.42 23.08 1.80
N ARG A 2 9.43 22.71 2.61
CA ARG A 2 9.67 22.14 3.96
C ARG A 2 10.13 20.69 3.75
N ARG A 3 11.41 20.39 3.99
CA ARG A 3 11.94 19.01 3.94
C ARG A 3 11.08 18.12 4.86
N MET A 4 10.75 16.91 4.41
CA MET A 4 10.12 15.89 5.27
C MET A 4 10.94 15.78 6.56
N LYS A 5 10.27 15.82 7.73
CA LYS A 5 10.95 15.71 9.04
C LYS A 5 11.71 14.39 9.19
N HIS A 6 11.28 13.35 8.48
CA HIS A 6 11.94 12.05 8.40
C HIS A 6 11.96 11.58 6.93
N PRO A 7 13.12 11.25 6.35
CA PRO A 7 13.20 10.73 5.00
C PRO A 7 12.57 9.33 4.93
N VAL A 8 11.95 9.01 3.78
CA VAL A 8 11.48 7.64 3.50
C VAL A 8 12.68 6.70 3.50
N THR A 9 12.64 5.67 4.34
CA THR A 9 13.72 4.69 4.54
C THR A 9 13.48 3.38 3.79
N ALA A 10 12.24 3.07 3.44
CA ALA A 10 11.88 1.91 2.65
C ALA A 10 10.61 2.16 1.84
N ILE A 11 10.56 1.59 0.63
CA ILE A 11 9.35 1.49 -0.18
C ILE A 11 8.96 0.02 -0.23
N VAL A 12 7.73 -0.32 0.15
CA VAL A 12 7.16 -1.67 -0.01
C VAL A 12 6.00 -1.58 -0.99
N CYS A 13 6.01 -2.40 -2.04
CA CYS A 13 5.15 -2.24 -3.19
C CYS A 13 4.48 -3.55 -3.59
N SER A 14 3.20 -3.49 -3.96
CA SER A 14 2.51 -4.57 -4.65
C SER A 14 3.20 -4.93 -5.97
N PRO A 15 3.20 -6.21 -6.41
CA PRO A 15 3.85 -6.64 -7.65
C PRO A 15 3.10 -6.21 -8.92
N ALA A 16 1.96 -5.52 -8.80
CA ALA A 16 1.25 -5.00 -9.97
C ALA A 16 2.09 -3.91 -10.66
N LEU A 17 2.25 -3.99 -11.98
CA LEU A 17 3.05 -3.04 -12.78
C LEU A 17 2.70 -1.57 -12.48
N ARG A 18 1.41 -1.25 -12.38
CA ARG A 18 0.92 0.09 -12.01
C ARG A 18 1.42 0.58 -10.65
N CYS A 19 1.56 -0.30 -9.67
CA CYS A 19 2.12 0.02 -8.37
C CYS A 19 3.65 0.22 -8.48
N ILE A 20 4.34 -0.63 -9.23
CA ILE A 20 5.79 -0.53 -9.47
C ILE A 20 6.16 0.78 -10.17
N GLN A 21 5.42 1.17 -11.21
CA GLN A 21 5.59 2.45 -11.90
C GLN A 21 5.32 3.64 -10.97
N THR A 22 4.31 3.53 -10.11
CA THR A 22 4.04 4.55 -9.08
C THR A 22 5.22 4.66 -8.10
N ALA A 23 5.78 3.53 -7.66
CA ALA A 23 6.96 3.50 -6.80
C ALA A 23 8.19 4.12 -7.48
N GLN A 24 8.41 3.82 -8.76
CA GLN A 24 9.52 4.34 -9.55
C GLN A 24 9.49 5.87 -9.62
N GLU A 25 8.35 6.46 -9.97
CA GLU A 25 8.22 7.90 -10.10
C GLU A 25 8.32 8.61 -8.74
N ILE A 26 7.70 8.07 -7.69
CA ILE A 26 7.84 8.62 -6.34
C ILE A 26 9.31 8.54 -5.86
N MET A 27 9.99 7.42 -6.12
CA MET A 27 11.40 7.24 -5.76
C MET A 27 12.30 8.24 -6.49
N ARG A 28 12.04 8.49 -7.78
CA ARG A 28 12.74 9.48 -8.61
C ARG A 28 12.61 10.89 -8.01
N ASP A 29 11.41 11.26 -7.59
CA ASP A 29 11.12 12.59 -7.03
C ASP A 29 11.64 12.77 -5.59
N ILE A 30 11.57 11.72 -4.76
CA ILE A 30 12.09 11.74 -3.39
C ILE A 30 13.62 11.89 -3.40
N GLY A 31 14.32 11.28 -4.37
CA GLY A 31 15.75 11.46 -4.59
C GLY A 31 16.64 11.03 -3.42
N VAL A 32 16.17 10.14 -2.56
CA VAL A 32 16.97 9.60 -1.44
C VAL A 32 17.98 8.59 -2.01
N PRO A 33 19.30 8.86 -1.87
CA PRO A 33 20.32 7.95 -2.39
C PRO A 33 20.22 6.57 -1.77
N GLY A 34 20.34 5.53 -2.60
CA GLY A 34 20.35 4.15 -2.13
C GLY A 34 18.97 3.53 -1.86
N LEU A 35 17.89 4.33 -1.85
CA LEU A 35 16.52 3.83 -1.67
C LEU A 35 16.17 2.79 -2.75
N SER A 36 15.51 1.71 -2.33
CA SER A 36 15.14 0.56 -3.16
C SER A 36 13.70 0.12 -2.85
N VAL A 37 13.10 -0.58 -3.81
CA VAL A 37 11.73 -1.08 -3.71
C VAL A 37 11.72 -2.53 -3.25
N ARG A 38 10.90 -2.84 -2.25
CA ARG A 38 10.63 -4.19 -1.75
C ARG A 38 9.33 -4.69 -2.36
N ILE A 39 9.38 -5.73 -3.18
CA ILE A 39 8.18 -6.26 -3.84
C ILE A 39 7.47 -7.24 -2.90
N GLU A 40 6.29 -6.87 -2.43
CA GLU A 40 5.46 -7.69 -1.52
C GLU A 40 4.16 -8.15 -2.21
N PRO A 41 4.11 -9.40 -2.70
CA PRO A 41 2.90 -10.00 -3.26
C PRO A 41 1.70 -9.98 -2.33
N GLY A 42 1.91 -10.04 -1.02
CA GLY A 42 0.85 -9.91 -0.01
C GLY A 42 0.10 -8.59 -0.04
N LEU A 43 0.65 -7.54 -0.68
CA LEU A 43 -0.02 -6.26 -0.92
C LEU A 43 -0.84 -6.23 -2.22
N PHE A 44 -0.85 -7.30 -3.01
CA PHE A 44 -1.70 -7.37 -4.19
C PHE A 44 -3.18 -7.28 -3.83
N ASP A 45 -3.94 -6.78 -4.80
CA ASP A 45 -5.35 -6.49 -4.74
C ASP A 45 -6.21 -7.72 -4.40
N TRP A 46 -7.52 -7.52 -4.22
CA TRP A 46 -8.43 -8.61 -3.98
C TRP A 46 -8.55 -9.52 -5.19
N THR A 47 -8.06 -10.76 -5.07
CA THR A 47 -7.90 -11.69 -6.21
C THR A 47 -9.24 -12.04 -6.86
N LYS A 48 -10.37 -11.93 -6.14
CA LYS A 48 -11.71 -12.19 -6.69
C LYS A 48 -12.11 -11.23 -7.80
N TRP A 49 -11.52 -10.03 -7.87
CA TRP A 49 -11.75 -9.11 -8.99
C TRP A 49 -11.09 -9.55 -10.30
N TYR A 50 -10.27 -10.59 -10.27
CA TYR A 50 -9.50 -11.04 -11.41
C TYR A 50 -9.94 -12.45 -11.83
N ALA A 51 -10.18 -12.64 -13.13
CA ALA A 51 -10.47 -13.97 -13.68
C ALA A 51 -9.29 -14.95 -13.50
N ALA A 52 -8.07 -14.41 -13.55
CA ALA A 52 -6.83 -15.11 -13.25
C ALA A 52 -5.85 -14.16 -12.57
N CYS A 53 -4.97 -14.69 -11.71
CA CYS A 53 -3.87 -13.90 -11.16
C CYS A 53 -3.01 -13.34 -12.31
N PRO A 54 -2.70 -12.03 -12.33
CA PRO A 54 -1.88 -11.46 -13.39
C PRO A 54 -0.51 -12.12 -13.49
N ASN A 55 0.07 -12.10 -14.69
CA ASN A 55 1.48 -12.40 -14.84
C ASN A 55 2.28 -11.19 -14.36
N PHE A 56 2.88 -11.31 -13.19
CA PHE A 56 3.70 -10.24 -12.63
C PHE A 56 5.13 -10.35 -13.16
N MET A 57 5.76 -9.20 -13.40
CA MET A 57 7.16 -9.15 -13.80
C MET A 57 8.06 -9.80 -12.75
N THR A 58 9.15 -10.46 -13.17
CA THR A 58 10.20 -10.94 -12.26
C THR A 58 10.97 -9.76 -11.69
N ASP A 59 11.79 -10.03 -10.67
CA ASP A 59 12.60 -8.97 -10.06
C ASP A 59 13.67 -8.48 -11.07
N GLU A 60 14.23 -9.38 -11.88
CA GLU A 60 15.16 -9.04 -12.96
C GLU A 60 14.51 -8.16 -14.04
N GLU A 61 13.29 -8.50 -14.49
CA GLU A 61 12.56 -7.68 -15.48
C GLU A 61 12.26 -6.27 -14.94
N ILE A 62 11.99 -6.15 -13.63
CA ILE A 62 11.75 -4.86 -12.97
C ILE A 62 13.05 -4.04 -12.88
N GLU A 63 14.18 -4.68 -12.58
CA GLU A 63 15.50 -4.04 -12.57
C GLU A 63 15.92 -3.58 -13.97
N GLU A 64 15.69 -4.40 -15.00
CA GLU A 64 15.91 -4.04 -16.41
C GLU A 64 15.07 -2.84 -16.85
N ALA A 65 13.87 -2.69 -16.28
CA ALA A 65 13.01 -1.51 -16.47
C ALA A 65 13.48 -0.26 -15.70
N GLY A 66 14.62 -0.34 -15.00
CA GLY A 66 15.26 0.78 -14.30
C GLY A 66 14.70 1.05 -12.91
N VAL A 67 14.04 0.08 -12.28
CA VAL A 67 13.59 0.18 -10.89
C VAL A 67 14.57 -0.56 -9.99
N LYS A 68 15.17 0.14 -9.03
CA LYS A 68 16.07 -0.49 -8.06
C LYS A 68 15.28 -1.32 -7.05
N ILE A 69 15.45 -2.64 -7.07
CA ILE A 69 14.84 -3.57 -6.10
C ILE A 69 15.78 -3.81 -4.92
N GLN A 70 15.20 -4.14 -3.76
CA GLN A 70 15.95 -4.65 -2.62
C GLN A 70 16.12 -6.18 -2.73
N SER A 71 17.28 -6.63 -3.18
CA SER A 71 17.63 -8.04 -3.38
C SER A 71 17.51 -8.91 -2.13
N GLU A 72 17.81 -8.37 -0.94
CA GLU A 72 17.78 -9.13 0.32
C GLU A 72 16.37 -9.19 0.95
N TYR A 73 15.36 -8.63 0.28
CA TYR A 73 14.01 -8.64 0.80
C TYR A 73 13.33 -9.99 0.55
N THR A 74 13.08 -10.73 1.63
CA THR A 74 12.23 -11.91 1.60
C THR A 74 10.77 -11.49 1.79
N PRO A 75 9.88 -11.70 0.79
CA PRO A 75 8.48 -11.32 0.92
C PRO A 75 7.76 -12.17 1.98
N ILE A 76 6.84 -11.54 2.69
CA ILE A 76 5.93 -12.16 3.67
C ILE A 76 5.03 -13.19 3.00
N MET A 77 4.56 -12.89 1.80
CA MET A 77 3.83 -13.80 0.93
C MET A 77 4.50 -13.86 -0.44
N THR A 78 4.80 -15.07 -0.94
CA THR A 78 5.40 -15.25 -2.25
C THR A 78 4.37 -15.07 -3.39
N ARG A 79 4.87 -14.83 -4.61
CA ARG A 79 4.01 -14.73 -5.81
C ARG A 79 3.23 -16.03 -6.04
N GLN A 80 3.83 -17.19 -5.76
CA GLN A 80 3.19 -18.50 -5.87
C GLN A 80 2.08 -18.66 -4.83
N GLN A 81 2.32 -18.24 -3.57
CA GLN A 81 1.28 -18.26 -2.54
C GLN A 81 0.09 -17.38 -2.93
N LEU A 82 0.34 -16.17 -3.43
CA LEU A 82 -0.69 -15.27 -3.93
C LEU A 82 -1.50 -15.91 -5.08
N GLN A 83 -0.85 -16.60 -6.01
CA GLN A 83 -1.51 -17.29 -7.13
C GLN A 83 -2.48 -18.40 -6.68
N LEU A 84 -2.26 -19.00 -5.51
CA LEU A 84 -3.15 -20.01 -4.92
C LEU A 84 -4.42 -19.40 -4.31
N LEU A 85 -4.46 -18.09 -4.07
CA LEU A 85 -5.62 -17.41 -3.48
C LEU A 85 -6.72 -17.09 -4.50
N ARG A 86 -6.90 -17.89 -5.55
CA ARG A 86 -7.98 -17.70 -6.52
C ARG A 86 -9.33 -17.83 -5.81
N GLY A 87 -10.15 -16.78 -5.89
CA GLY A 87 -11.47 -16.77 -5.27
C GLY A 87 -11.45 -16.50 -3.76
N GLU A 88 -10.36 -15.95 -3.22
CA GLU A 88 -10.28 -15.45 -1.84
C GLU A 88 -11.53 -14.63 -1.48
N THR A 89 -12.10 -14.85 -0.29
CA THR A 89 -13.25 -14.06 0.16
C THR A 89 -12.80 -12.66 0.56
N LYS A 90 -13.72 -11.69 0.62
CA LYS A 90 -13.37 -10.35 1.15
C LYS A 90 -12.83 -10.40 2.59
N HIS A 91 -13.25 -11.38 3.39
CA HIS A 91 -12.75 -11.54 4.76
C HIS A 91 -11.32 -12.06 4.77
N ASP A 92 -10.99 -13.00 3.89
CA ASP A 92 -9.62 -13.50 3.74
C ASP A 92 -8.69 -12.42 3.21
N TYR A 93 -9.15 -11.58 2.27
CA TYR A 93 -8.42 -10.40 1.79
C TYR A 93 -8.05 -9.45 2.92
N TYR A 94 -9.05 -9.02 3.70
CA TYR A 94 -8.80 -8.10 4.81
C TYR A 94 -7.86 -8.71 5.84
N ARG A 95 -7.99 -10.00 6.14
CA ARG A 95 -7.06 -10.71 7.04
C ARG A 95 -5.63 -10.71 6.48
N ARG A 96 -5.45 -11.04 5.20
CA ARG A 96 -4.15 -11.04 4.52
C ARG A 96 -3.50 -9.66 4.53
N ALA A 97 -4.22 -8.63 4.10
CA ALA A 97 -3.69 -7.26 4.05
C ALA A 97 -3.28 -6.74 5.44
N GLN A 98 -4.03 -7.13 6.48
CA GLN A 98 -3.70 -6.79 7.87
C GLN A 98 -2.45 -7.51 8.36
N ASP A 99 -2.35 -8.82 8.14
CA ASP A 99 -1.19 -9.62 8.54
C ASP A 99 0.09 -9.13 7.84
N VAL A 100 0.01 -8.90 6.53
CA VAL A 100 1.14 -8.42 5.73
C VAL A 100 1.63 -7.07 6.25
N ILE A 101 0.74 -6.11 6.51
CA ILE A 101 1.16 -4.80 7.02
C ILE A 101 1.71 -4.89 8.44
N ALA A 102 1.09 -5.67 9.32
CA ALA A 102 1.61 -5.89 10.66
C ALA A 102 3.04 -6.45 10.62
N ARG A 103 3.32 -7.42 9.73
CA ARG A 103 4.64 -8.01 9.54
C ARG A 103 5.62 -7.06 8.83
N ILE A 104 5.19 -6.22 7.90
CA ILE A 104 6.02 -5.16 7.33
C ILE A 104 6.50 -4.23 8.44
N LEU A 105 5.63 -3.84 9.36
CA LEU A 105 5.97 -2.94 10.47
C LEU A 105 6.99 -3.55 11.44
N THR A 106 7.13 -4.88 11.54
CA THR A 106 8.14 -5.51 12.41
C THR A 106 9.53 -5.59 11.77
N ILE A 107 9.62 -5.57 10.43
CA ILE A 107 10.87 -5.69 9.68
C ILE A 107 11.34 -4.36 9.07
N THR A 108 10.63 -3.29 9.36
CA THR A 108 10.93 -1.94 8.86
C THR A 108 10.98 -0.93 10.00
N HIS A 109 11.70 0.16 9.78
CA HIS A 109 11.94 1.19 10.80
C HIS A 109 11.86 2.57 10.18
N ASN A 110 11.53 3.58 10.99
CA ASN A 110 11.32 4.97 10.58
C ASN A 110 10.17 5.11 9.58
N THR A 111 10.29 6.02 8.60
CA THR A 111 9.23 6.31 7.64
C THR A 111 9.24 5.32 6.48
N ILE A 112 8.19 4.50 6.38
CA ILE A 112 7.98 3.61 5.25
C ILE A 112 6.90 4.15 4.32
N LEU A 113 7.08 3.92 3.02
CA LEU A 113 6.04 4.14 2.02
C LEU A 113 5.51 2.78 1.56
N VAL A 114 4.21 2.56 1.73
CA VAL A 114 3.53 1.36 1.25
C VAL A 114 2.67 1.70 0.05
N ILE A 115 2.88 0.99 -1.05
CA ILE A 115 2.16 1.19 -2.32
C ILE A 115 1.38 -0.08 -2.65
N GLY A 116 0.06 0.03 -2.63
CA GLY A 116 -0.86 -1.08 -2.90
C GLY A 116 -2.03 -0.62 -3.76
N HIS A 117 -3.24 -1.02 -3.36
CA HIS A 117 -4.49 -0.70 -4.04
C HIS A 117 -5.44 0.04 -3.08
N ALA A 118 -6.53 0.61 -3.60
CA ALA A 118 -7.52 1.33 -2.80
C ALA A 118 -8.03 0.50 -1.59
N ILE A 119 -8.30 -0.79 -1.81
CA ILE A 119 -8.76 -1.70 -0.76
C ILE A 119 -7.65 -2.04 0.26
N THR A 120 -6.37 -1.98 -0.13
CA THR A 120 -5.24 -2.15 0.80
C THR A 120 -5.23 -1.02 1.82
N LEU A 121 -5.49 0.22 1.39
CA LEU A 121 -5.56 1.37 2.29
C LEU A 121 -6.65 1.16 3.34
N ASP A 122 -7.86 0.77 2.93
CA ASP A 122 -8.98 0.51 3.84
C ASP A 122 -8.68 -0.63 4.83
N ALA A 123 -8.20 -1.76 4.31
CA ALA A 123 -7.98 -2.97 5.10
C ALA A 123 -6.87 -2.82 6.13
N SER A 124 -5.87 -1.99 5.83
CA SER A 124 -4.65 -1.89 6.63
C SER A 124 -4.62 -0.68 7.55
N VAL A 125 -5.21 0.46 7.17
CA VAL A 125 -5.18 1.68 8.00
C VAL A 125 -6.12 1.57 9.21
N ARG A 126 -7.34 1.05 9.02
CA ARG A 126 -8.34 1.00 10.10
C ARG A 126 -7.84 0.25 11.34
N PRO A 127 -7.22 -0.94 11.23
CA PRO A 127 -6.71 -1.66 12.39
C PRO A 127 -5.56 -0.95 13.11
N LEU A 128 -4.68 -0.25 12.38
CA LEU A 128 -3.58 0.51 12.99
C LEU A 128 -4.13 1.64 13.86
N LEU A 129 -5.16 2.32 13.39
CA LEU A 129 -5.87 3.38 14.12
C LEU A 129 -6.80 2.86 15.24
N GLY A 130 -6.84 1.54 15.50
CA GLY A 130 -7.75 0.96 16.48
C GLY A 130 -9.24 1.08 16.12
N LEU A 131 -9.56 1.35 14.84
CA LEU A 131 -10.93 1.47 14.36
C LEU A 131 -11.59 0.09 14.20
N PRO A 132 -12.94 0.02 14.15
CA PRO A 132 -13.65 -1.21 13.84
C PRO A 132 -13.14 -1.86 12.55
N LYS A 133 -13.00 -3.19 12.59
CA LYS A 133 -12.50 -4.00 11.46
C LYS A 133 -13.64 -4.48 10.55
N ASP A 134 -14.74 -3.72 10.51
CA ASP A 134 -15.87 -4.00 9.63
C ASP A 134 -15.42 -3.98 8.16
N ILE A 135 -15.83 -5.01 7.45
CA ILE A 135 -15.53 -5.16 6.04
C ILE A 135 -16.68 -4.55 5.24
N PRO A 136 -16.42 -3.59 4.34
CA PRO A 136 -17.45 -2.93 3.56
C PRO A 136 -18.39 -3.89 2.83
N ALA A 137 -19.61 -3.42 2.58
CA ALA A 137 -20.53 -4.10 1.68
C ALA A 137 -20.00 -4.08 0.24
N PHE A 138 -20.41 -5.03 -0.59
CA PHE A 138 -19.97 -5.12 -1.99
C PHE A 138 -20.17 -3.81 -2.76
N ARG A 139 -21.32 -3.14 -2.59
CA ARG A 139 -21.60 -1.85 -3.24
C ARG A 139 -20.59 -0.75 -2.88
N GLN A 140 -20.02 -0.80 -1.68
CA GLN A 140 -18.97 0.15 -1.28
C GLN A 140 -17.61 -0.26 -1.86
N LEU A 141 -17.32 -1.57 -1.91
CA LEU A 141 -16.12 -2.10 -2.54
C LEU A 141 -16.05 -1.75 -4.03
N ASP A 142 -17.16 -1.85 -4.75
CA ASP A 142 -17.27 -1.50 -6.19
C ASP A 142 -17.02 -0.02 -6.46
N ARG A 143 -17.13 0.83 -5.43
CA ARG A 143 -16.91 2.28 -5.49
C ARG A 143 -15.64 2.73 -4.79
N LEU A 144 -14.72 1.82 -4.47
CA LEU A 144 -13.49 2.16 -3.77
C LEU A 144 -12.64 3.19 -4.52
N ALA A 145 -12.70 3.23 -5.86
CA ALA A 145 -12.01 4.25 -6.65
C ALA A 145 -12.59 5.68 -6.43
N ASP A 146 -13.88 5.80 -6.08
CA ASP A 146 -14.49 7.09 -5.73
C ASP A 146 -14.05 7.55 -4.32
N LEU A 147 -13.84 6.57 -3.43
CA LEU A 147 -13.55 6.79 -2.00
C LEU A 147 -12.05 6.96 -1.75
N TYR A 148 -11.24 6.24 -2.50
CA TYR A 148 -9.78 6.28 -2.51
C TYR A 148 -9.34 6.42 -3.97
N PRO A 149 -9.34 7.66 -4.51
CA PRO A 149 -8.94 7.91 -5.89
C PRO A 149 -7.47 7.57 -6.14
N TYR A 150 -7.03 7.63 -7.39
CA TYR A 150 -5.64 7.35 -7.76
C TYR A 150 -4.66 8.15 -6.89
N CYS A 151 -3.60 7.47 -6.44
CA CYS A 151 -2.58 8.03 -5.55
C CYS A 151 -3.13 8.62 -4.24
N ALA A 152 -4.32 8.20 -3.81
CA ALA A 152 -4.81 8.50 -2.47
C ALA A 152 -3.84 7.98 -1.41
N ALA A 153 -3.47 8.86 -0.49
CA ALA A 153 -2.53 8.57 0.58
C ALA A 153 -3.12 8.93 1.94
N VAL A 154 -2.74 8.14 2.95
CA VAL A 154 -2.95 8.43 4.37
C VAL A 154 -1.59 8.35 5.04
N VAL A 155 -1.26 9.37 5.83
CA VAL A 155 -0.05 9.40 6.66
C VAL A 155 -0.46 8.95 8.05
N LEU A 156 0.27 7.96 8.58
CA LEU A 156 0.13 7.50 9.96
C LEU A 156 1.43 7.77 10.70
N ASP A 157 1.31 8.41 11.86
CA ASP A 157 2.41 8.63 12.79
C ASP A 157 2.21 7.70 14.00
N GLN A 158 3.30 7.13 14.53
CA GLN A 158 3.27 6.41 15.79
C GLN A 158 3.46 7.41 16.94
N THR A 159 2.70 7.26 18.02
CA THR A 159 2.85 8.09 19.24
C THR A 159 4.25 7.96 19.83
N GLU A 160 4.71 8.94 20.60
CA GLU A 160 6.07 8.97 21.17
C GLU A 160 6.37 7.75 22.06
N ASP A 161 5.36 7.18 22.70
CA ASP A 161 5.43 5.96 23.51
C ASP A 161 5.45 4.67 22.67
N GLY A 162 5.30 4.77 21.34
CA GLY A 162 5.23 3.64 20.40
C GLY A 162 3.92 2.85 20.48
N GLY A 163 2.99 3.23 21.36
CA GLY A 163 1.83 2.41 21.72
C GLY A 163 0.67 2.47 20.72
N GLN A 164 0.53 3.57 19.97
CA GLN A 164 -0.63 3.81 19.11
C GLN A 164 -0.24 4.45 17.79
N TRP A 165 -1.04 4.19 16.75
CA TRP A 165 -0.97 4.93 15.50
C TRP A 165 -2.05 6.01 15.47
N VAL A 166 -1.68 7.18 14.98
CA VAL A 166 -2.58 8.32 14.79
C VAL A 166 -2.48 8.82 13.36
N VAL A 167 -3.52 9.50 12.88
CA VAL A 167 -3.47 10.16 11.58
C VAL A 167 -2.48 11.33 11.66
N GLY A 168 -1.44 11.26 10.84
CA GLY A 168 -0.41 12.28 10.74
C GLY A 168 -0.82 13.46 9.88
N SER A 169 0.15 14.35 9.61
CA SER A 169 -0.09 15.48 8.70
C SER A 169 -0.35 14.96 7.27
N PRO A 170 -1.47 15.36 6.62
CA PRO A 170 -1.79 14.85 5.30
C PRO A 170 -0.79 15.35 4.26
N LEU A 171 -0.50 14.50 3.27
CA LEU A 171 0.17 14.95 2.05
C LEU A 171 -0.74 15.95 1.33
N LEU A 172 -0.14 16.98 0.72
CA LEU A 172 -0.90 17.95 -0.07
C LEU A 172 -1.53 17.20 -1.26
N PRO A 173 -2.86 17.22 -1.41
CA PRO A 173 -3.50 16.55 -2.52
C PRO A 173 -3.07 17.22 -3.82
N THR A 174 -2.72 16.42 -4.82
CA THR A 174 -2.55 16.90 -6.18
C THR A 174 -3.91 16.84 -6.86
N THR A 175 -4.26 17.91 -7.58
CA THR A 175 -5.46 17.94 -8.42
C THR A 175 -5.01 18.17 -9.85
N SER A 176 -5.40 17.29 -10.76
CA SER A 176 -5.09 17.38 -12.19
C SER A 176 -6.34 16.99 -12.97
N ALA A 177 -6.74 17.83 -13.94
CA ALA A 177 -7.87 17.57 -14.84
C ALA A 177 -9.13 17.04 -14.11
N ASP A 178 -9.62 17.79 -13.12
CA ASP A 178 -10.79 17.46 -12.27
C ASP A 178 -10.68 16.18 -11.41
N ALA A 179 -9.54 15.49 -11.40
CA ALA A 179 -9.25 14.39 -10.50
C ALA A 179 -8.44 14.87 -9.28
N SER A 180 -8.82 14.43 -8.08
CA SER A 180 -8.13 14.72 -6.82
C SER A 180 -7.57 13.44 -6.21
N THR A 181 -6.39 13.51 -5.58
CA THR A 181 -5.86 12.41 -4.76
C THR A 181 -6.42 12.38 -3.34
N LYS A 182 -7.38 13.25 -3.01
CA LYS A 182 -7.96 13.33 -1.67
C LYS A 182 -8.85 12.11 -1.39
N HIS A 183 -8.50 11.34 -0.36
CA HIS A 183 -9.35 10.24 0.12
C HIS A 183 -10.60 10.75 0.84
N ASP A 184 -11.66 9.95 0.86
CA ASP A 184 -12.86 10.19 1.67
C ASP A 184 -12.60 9.82 3.14
N THR A 185 -12.34 10.84 3.96
CA THR A 185 -12.08 10.68 5.39
C THR A 185 -13.30 10.14 6.16
N LYS A 186 -14.54 10.44 5.72
CA LYS A 186 -15.74 9.90 6.40
C LYS A 186 -15.84 8.39 6.20
N PHE A 187 -15.53 7.92 5.00
CA PHE A 187 -15.51 6.49 4.70
C PHE A 187 -14.39 5.77 5.46
N LEU A 188 -13.19 6.36 5.53
CA LEU A 188 -12.07 5.81 6.29
C LEU A 188 -12.37 5.70 7.79
N LEU A 189 -13.09 6.67 8.37
CA LEU A 189 -13.42 6.76 9.79
C LEU A 189 -14.80 6.21 10.17
N ARG A 190 -15.47 5.48 9.27
CA ARG A 190 -16.79 4.88 9.54
C ARG A 190 -16.77 3.99 10.79
N SER A 191 -17.92 3.86 11.46
CA SER A 191 -18.14 2.97 12.60
C SER A 191 -18.69 1.61 12.20
#